data_AF-A0A3D1U971-F1
#
_entry.id   AF-A0A3D1U971-F1
#
_cell.length_a   1.000
_cell.length_b   1.000
_cell.length_c   1.000
_cell.angle_alpha   90.00
_cell.angle_beta   90.00
_cell.angle_gamma   90.00
#
_symmetry.space_group_name_H-M   'P 1'
#
loop_
_entity.id
_entity.type
_entity.pdbx_description
1 polymer ?
#
loop_
_entity_poly.entity_id
_entity_poly.type
_entity_poly.pdbx_seq_one_letter_code
_entity_poly.pdbx_strand_id
1 'polypeptide(L)'
;MKKLIMLLGVVASVAVAQADCTWDWWFGRGKEDIKGCALGIGCSNGTVKGAQIGLAATKSDKVDGGVQGAIGYSETGTLSNGAQVGFVTRAKSAALQFGLICFNETGFLPVFVFFNFDPAMFGSGH
;
A
#
# COMPACT_ATOMS: atom_id res chain seq x y z
N MET A 1 -9.30 -9.72 -21.43
CA MET A 1 -8.89 -9.77 -20.01
C MET A 1 -7.36 -9.76 -19.83
N LYS A 2 -6.58 -10.65 -20.45
CA LYS A 2 -5.09 -10.67 -20.31
C LYS A 2 -4.39 -9.36 -20.70
N LYS A 3 -4.87 -8.66 -21.74
CA LYS A 3 -4.31 -7.38 -22.20
C LYS A 3 -4.58 -6.20 -21.26
N LEU A 4 -5.67 -6.26 -20.47
CA LEU A 4 -6.03 -5.20 -19.52
C LEU A 4 -5.15 -5.26 -18.25
N ILE A 5 -4.78 -6.48 -17.83
CA ILE A 5 -3.86 -6.71 -16.71
C ILE A 5 -2.45 -6.23 -17.05
N MET A 6 -1.98 -6.48 -18.28
CA MET A 6 -0.71 -5.91 -18.76
C MET A 6 -0.76 -4.38 -18.83
N LEU A 7 -1.87 -3.81 -19.29
CA LEU A 7 -1.99 -2.35 -19.39
C LEU A 7 -1.99 -1.68 -18.01
N LEU A 8 -2.64 -2.27 -17.00
CA LEU A 8 -2.55 -1.83 -15.61
C LEU A 8 -1.13 -1.95 -15.03
N GLY A 9 -0.43 -3.05 -15.33
CA GLY A 9 0.98 -3.23 -14.95
C GLY A 9 1.92 -2.22 -15.60
N VAL A 10 1.66 -1.84 -16.86
CA VAL A 10 2.47 -0.86 -17.61
C VAL A 10 2.15 0.57 -17.19
N VAL A 11 0.90 0.92 -16.89
CA VAL A 11 0.54 2.26 -16.37
C VAL A 11 1.15 2.48 -14.98
N ALA A 12 1.25 1.44 -14.15
CA ALA A 12 2.03 1.51 -12.91
C ALA A 12 3.52 1.75 -13.16
N SER A 13 4.11 1.16 -14.21
CA SER A 13 5.54 1.35 -14.53
C SER A 13 5.91 2.75 -15.07
N VAL A 14 4.97 3.48 -15.67
CA VAL A 14 5.26 4.80 -16.27
C VAL A 14 5.35 5.91 -15.22
N ALA A 15 4.68 5.79 -14.08
CA ALA A 15 4.85 6.71 -12.93
C ALA A 15 6.12 6.41 -12.09
N VAL A 16 6.70 5.22 -12.26
CA VAL A 16 7.93 4.77 -11.57
C VAL A 16 9.20 5.35 -12.20
N ALA A 17 9.10 6.03 -13.33
CA ALA A 17 10.24 6.46 -14.16
C ALA A 17 11.17 7.53 -13.55
N GLN A 18 10.90 8.05 -12.36
CA GLN A 18 11.75 9.07 -11.72
C GLN A 18 12.33 8.66 -10.36
N ALA A 19 12.25 7.38 -9.99
CA ALA A 19 12.26 7.04 -8.58
C ALA A 19 12.95 5.73 -8.18
N ASP A 20 13.45 5.71 -6.94
CA ASP A 20 14.12 4.57 -6.31
C ASP A 20 13.33 3.27 -6.49
N CYS A 21 13.94 2.30 -7.18
CA CYS A 21 13.41 0.93 -7.28
C CYS A 21 14.28 -0.03 -6.47
N THR A 22 13.65 -0.76 -5.54
CA THR A 22 14.31 -1.78 -4.72
C THR A 22 13.65 -3.13 -4.88
N TRP A 23 14.46 -4.18 -4.80
CA TRP A 23 13.99 -5.55 -4.79
C TRP A 23 14.32 -6.23 -3.47
N ASP A 24 13.31 -6.60 -2.69
CA ASP A 24 13.48 -7.29 -1.41
C ASP A 24 13.14 -8.78 -1.53
N TRP A 25 14.14 -9.63 -1.28
CA TRP A 25 13.99 -11.08 -1.37
C TRP A 25 13.42 -11.72 -0.09
N TRP A 26 13.46 -11.04 1.08
CA TRP A 26 12.95 -11.55 2.37
C TRP A 26 12.76 -10.40 3.39
N PHE A 27 12.06 -10.63 4.52
CA PHE A 27 11.61 -9.65 5.55
C PHE A 27 12.68 -8.77 6.27
N GLY A 28 13.77 -8.40 5.61
CA GLY A 28 14.68 -7.35 6.08
C GLY A 28 14.02 -5.96 5.98
N ARG A 29 14.46 -5.02 6.82
CA ARG A 29 14.10 -3.61 6.65
C ARG A 29 14.84 -3.10 5.40
N GLY A 30 14.08 -2.74 4.37
CA GLY A 30 14.53 -2.06 3.17
C GLY A 30 14.84 -0.59 3.45
N LYS A 31 14.65 0.28 2.44
CA LYS A 31 14.99 1.71 2.55
C LYS A 31 14.08 2.46 3.53
N GLU A 32 14.64 3.49 4.17
CA GLU A 32 13.86 4.42 5.00
C GLU A 32 12.83 5.20 4.18
N ASP A 33 13.20 5.67 2.98
CA ASP A 33 12.29 6.37 2.08
C ASP A 33 12.37 5.76 0.67
N ILE A 34 11.21 5.50 0.07
CA ILE A 34 11.05 5.09 -1.32
C ILE A 34 10.17 6.09 -2.03
N LYS A 35 10.71 6.74 -3.06
CA LYS A 35 9.95 7.68 -3.89
C LYS A 35 9.40 7.04 -5.17
N GLY A 36 9.49 5.70 -5.27
CA GLY A 36 9.33 4.93 -6.50
C GLY A 36 8.69 3.58 -6.29
N CYS A 37 9.42 2.50 -6.57
CA CYS A 37 8.89 1.14 -6.52
C CYS A 37 9.66 0.24 -5.54
N ALA A 38 8.96 -0.51 -4.69
CA ALA A 38 9.53 -1.64 -3.97
C ALA A 38 8.79 -2.90 -4.36
N LEU A 39 9.52 -3.89 -4.85
CA LEU A 39 8.97 -5.18 -5.26
C LEU A 39 9.68 -6.29 -4.50
N GLY A 40 8.97 -7.34 -4.12
CA GLY A 40 9.61 -8.42 -3.36
C GLY A 40 8.70 -9.54 -2.94
N ILE A 41 9.27 -10.53 -2.26
CA ILE A 41 8.46 -11.56 -1.55
C ILE A 41 7.88 -10.94 -0.28
N GLY A 42 8.71 -10.22 0.47
CA GLY A 42 8.31 -9.37 1.58
C GLY A 42 9.02 -8.03 1.47
N CYS A 43 8.32 -6.92 1.66
CA CYS A 43 8.94 -5.58 1.66
C CYS A 43 8.69 -4.89 3.00
N SER A 44 9.69 -4.23 3.57
CA SER A 44 9.56 -3.53 4.85
C SER A 44 10.29 -2.19 4.80
N ASN A 45 9.58 -1.09 4.61
CA ASN A 45 10.19 0.23 4.36
C ASN A 45 9.73 1.27 5.40
N GLY A 46 10.34 2.44 5.43
CA GLY A 46 9.85 3.55 6.27
C GLY A 46 8.67 4.28 5.59
N THR A 47 8.97 5.26 4.75
CA THR A 47 8.00 6.01 3.95
C THR A 47 7.98 5.50 2.50
N VAL A 48 6.78 5.26 1.96
CA VAL A 48 6.56 4.94 0.55
C VAL A 48 5.75 6.05 -0.11
N LYS A 49 6.39 6.76 -1.04
CA LYS A 49 5.81 7.75 -1.95
C LYS A 49 5.81 7.18 -3.36
N GLY A 50 5.04 6.12 -3.57
CA GLY A 50 5.04 5.35 -4.82
C GLY A 50 4.35 4.00 -4.64
N ALA A 51 4.87 2.95 -5.26
CA ALA A 51 4.30 1.59 -5.18
C ALA A 51 5.18 0.67 -4.32
N GLN A 52 4.59 -0.04 -3.35
CA GLN A 52 5.25 -1.13 -2.62
C GLN A 52 4.41 -2.40 -2.78
N ILE A 53 4.92 -3.39 -3.50
CA ILE A 53 4.20 -4.62 -3.81
C ILE A 53 5.01 -5.83 -3.36
N GLY A 54 4.50 -6.54 -2.35
CA GLY A 54 5.04 -7.80 -1.87
C GLY A 54 4.19 -8.98 -2.34
N LEU A 55 4.80 -10.13 -2.63
CA LEU A 55 4.00 -11.34 -2.92
C LEU A 55 3.33 -11.88 -1.65
N ALA A 56 4.09 -12.02 -0.56
CA ALA A 56 3.58 -12.55 0.70
C ALA A 56 3.15 -11.45 1.66
N ALA A 57 3.99 -10.42 1.85
CA ALA A 57 3.69 -9.37 2.81
C ALA A 57 4.35 -8.02 2.52
N THR A 58 3.77 -6.95 3.05
CA THR A 58 4.39 -5.61 3.08
C THR A 58 4.23 -4.96 4.44
N LYS A 59 5.24 -4.17 4.84
CA LYS A 59 5.19 -3.30 6.00
C LYS A 59 5.76 -1.93 5.63
N SER A 60 5.07 -0.88 6.04
CA SER A 60 5.59 0.48 5.98
C SER A 60 5.19 1.31 7.19
N ASP A 61 6.02 2.27 7.58
CA ASP A 61 5.65 3.23 8.61
C ASP A 61 4.63 4.25 8.06
N LYS A 62 4.86 4.73 6.83
CA LYS A 62 3.95 5.65 6.14
C LYS A 62 3.86 5.35 4.65
N VAL A 63 2.66 5.47 4.08
CA VAL A 63 2.45 5.49 2.62
C VAL A 63 1.76 6.80 2.29
N ASP A 64 2.32 7.59 1.37
CA ASP A 64 1.90 8.96 1.09
C ASP A 64 1.76 9.19 -0.42
N GLY A 65 0.53 9.28 -0.92
CA GLY A 65 0.28 9.42 -2.36
C GLY A 65 0.48 8.14 -3.18
N GLY A 66 0.64 7.00 -2.51
CA GLY A 66 1.11 5.74 -3.11
C GLY A 66 0.16 4.56 -3.00
N VAL A 67 0.61 3.40 -3.50
CA VAL A 67 -0.09 2.12 -3.36
C VAL A 67 0.81 1.12 -2.63
N GLN A 68 0.30 0.50 -1.57
CA GLN A 68 0.96 -0.61 -0.91
C GLN A 68 0.11 -1.87 -1.04
N GLY A 69 0.70 -3.02 -1.31
CA GLY A 69 -0.07 -4.25 -1.26
C GLY A 69 0.70 -5.55 -1.27
N ALA A 70 0.03 -6.60 -0.81
CA ALA A 70 0.51 -7.97 -0.88
C ALA A 70 -0.63 -8.98 -0.89
N ILE A 71 -0.40 -10.16 -1.47
CA ILE A 71 -1.43 -11.20 -1.51
C ILE A 71 -1.81 -11.63 -0.09
N GLY A 72 -0.82 -11.83 0.80
CA GLY A 72 -1.05 -12.26 2.18
C GLY A 72 -1.44 -11.10 3.11
N TYR A 73 -0.44 -10.34 3.57
CA TYR A 73 -0.60 -9.36 4.66
C TYR A 73 0.06 -8.03 4.33
N SER A 74 -0.66 -6.92 4.51
CA SER A 74 -0.12 -5.58 4.35
C SER A 74 -0.33 -4.76 5.62
N GLU A 75 0.73 -4.17 6.15
CA GLU A 75 0.69 -3.30 7.32
C GLU A 75 1.25 -1.93 7.00
N THR A 76 0.54 -0.88 7.42
CA THR A 76 1.00 0.50 7.31
C THR A 76 0.75 1.21 8.63
N GLY A 77 1.65 2.06 9.11
CA GLY A 77 1.31 2.97 10.22
C GLY A 77 0.23 3.96 9.79
N THR A 78 0.58 4.82 8.82
CA THR A 78 -0.33 5.83 8.26
C THR A 78 -0.36 5.77 6.73
N LEU A 79 -1.54 5.60 6.15
CA LEU A 79 -1.76 5.67 4.70
C LEU A 79 -2.48 6.98 4.36
N SER A 80 -1.70 7.98 3.94
CA SER A 80 -2.15 9.31 3.53
C SER A 80 -2.33 9.35 2.01
N ASN A 81 -3.50 9.74 1.52
CA ASN A 81 -3.77 9.94 0.09
C ASN A 81 -3.35 8.77 -0.82
N GLY A 82 -3.50 7.53 -0.35
CA GLY A 82 -3.03 6.33 -1.04
C GLY A 82 -4.02 5.18 -0.94
N ALA A 83 -3.64 4.02 -1.47
CA ALA A 83 -4.44 2.80 -1.37
C ALA A 83 -3.61 1.63 -0.82
N GLN A 84 -4.21 0.82 0.04
CA GLN A 84 -3.62 -0.43 0.49
C GLN A 84 -4.44 -1.62 -0.03
N VAL A 85 -3.78 -2.66 -0.56
CA VAL A 85 -4.47 -3.83 -1.14
C VAL A 85 -3.88 -5.14 -0.64
N GLY A 86 -4.70 -6.07 -0.18
CA GLY A 86 -4.25 -7.42 0.16
C GLY A 86 -5.35 -8.32 0.73
N PHE A 87 -5.06 -9.57 1.09
CA PHE A 87 -6.08 -10.38 1.79
C PHE A 87 -6.34 -9.84 3.19
N VAL A 88 -5.28 -9.51 3.91
CA VAL A 88 -5.38 -8.82 5.19
C VAL A 88 -4.62 -7.51 5.10
N THR A 89 -5.32 -6.40 5.35
CA THR A 89 -4.72 -5.07 5.42
C THR A 89 -4.87 -4.52 6.83
N ARG A 90 -3.82 -3.90 7.37
CA ARG A 90 -3.83 -3.23 8.68
C ARG A 90 -3.23 -1.85 8.54
N ALA A 91 -3.95 -0.86 9.06
CA ALA A 91 -3.43 0.48 9.26
C ALA A 91 -3.93 1.09 10.56
N LYS A 92 -3.17 2.04 11.12
CA LYS A 92 -3.71 2.88 12.20
C LYS A 92 -4.68 3.91 11.63
N SER A 93 -4.29 4.53 10.52
CA SER A 93 -5.15 5.40 9.72
C SER A 93 -4.92 5.13 8.25
N ALA A 94 -6.01 4.94 7.51
CA ALA A 94 -5.94 4.70 6.08
C ALA A 94 -6.98 5.46 5.27
N ALA A 95 -6.47 6.13 4.23
CA ALA A 95 -7.24 6.73 3.15
C ALA A 95 -8.22 5.74 2.53
N LEU A 96 -7.69 4.61 2.06
CA LEU A 96 -8.45 3.60 1.36
C LEU A 96 -7.74 2.25 1.46
N GLN A 97 -8.45 1.24 1.92
CA GLN A 97 -7.99 -0.15 1.97
C GLN A 97 -8.94 -1.04 1.19
N PHE A 98 -8.39 -2.03 0.50
CA PHE A 98 -9.12 -3.10 -0.14
C PHE A 98 -8.54 -4.44 0.28
N GLY A 99 -9.38 -5.29 0.85
CA GLY A 99 -8.93 -6.61 1.26
C GLY A 99 -10.01 -7.45 1.88
N LEU A 100 -9.78 -8.76 1.95
CA LEU A 100 -10.74 -9.67 2.57
C LEU A 100 -11.05 -9.24 4.01
N ILE A 101 -10.02 -8.81 4.75
CA ILE A 101 -10.17 -8.22 6.08
C ILE A 101 -9.31 -6.96 6.18
N CYS A 102 -9.94 -5.84 6.50
CA CYS A 102 -9.32 -4.53 6.63
C CYS A 102 -9.41 -4.03 8.07
N PHE A 103 -8.27 -3.95 8.75
CA PHE A 103 -8.12 -3.33 10.07
C PHE A 103 -7.71 -1.86 9.90
N ASN A 104 -8.53 -0.94 10.40
CA ASN A 104 -8.25 0.50 10.34
C ASN A 104 -8.74 1.15 11.64
N GLU A 105 -7.84 1.56 12.53
CA GLU A 105 -8.23 2.09 13.84
C GLU A 105 -9.05 3.39 13.73
N THR A 106 -8.77 4.22 12.73
CA THR A 106 -9.56 5.44 12.41
C THR A 106 -10.54 5.25 11.26
N GLY A 107 -10.76 4.00 10.82
CA GLY A 107 -11.64 3.70 9.71
C GLY A 107 -13.13 3.89 10.02
N PHE A 108 -13.96 3.71 8.99
CA PHE A 108 -15.42 3.65 9.12
C PHE A 108 -15.84 2.65 10.20
N LEU A 109 -15.13 1.51 10.27
CA LEU A 109 -15.12 0.59 11.40
C LEU A 109 -13.69 0.12 11.69
N PRO A 110 -13.36 -0.24 12.96
CA PRO A 110 -12.05 -0.79 13.30
C PRO A 110 -11.64 -2.03 12.48
N VAL A 111 -12.65 -2.81 12.06
CA VAL A 111 -12.50 -3.96 11.15
C VAL A 111 -13.65 -3.93 10.15
N PHE A 112 -13.36 -4.02 8.86
CA PHE A 112 -14.36 -4.18 7.81
C PHE A 112 -13.89 -5.16 6.73
N VAL A 113 -14.84 -5.77 6.04
CA VAL A 113 -14.56 -6.79 5.01
C VAL A 113 -14.63 -6.13 3.64
N PHE A 114 -13.78 -6.56 2.71
CA PHE A 114 -13.64 -6.10 1.32
C PHE A 114 -13.04 -4.71 1.12
N PHE A 115 -13.38 -3.72 1.95
CA PHE A 115 -12.79 -2.38 1.89
C PHE A 115 -12.82 -1.69 3.25
N ASN A 116 -12.03 -0.65 3.46
CA ASN A 116 -12.18 0.25 4.62
C ASN A 116 -11.58 1.61 4.26
N PHE A 117 -12.03 2.67 4.91
CA PHE A 117 -11.55 4.03 4.67
C PHE A 117 -11.77 4.87 5.92
N ASP A 118 -10.97 5.92 6.09
CA ASP A 118 -11.14 6.89 7.16
C ASP A 118 -12.17 7.97 6.74
N PRO A 119 -13.32 8.09 7.43
CA PRO A 119 -14.34 9.10 7.11
C PRO A 119 -13.81 10.55 7.20
N ALA A 120 -12.81 10.81 8.04
CA ALA A 120 -12.22 12.14 8.19
C ALA A 120 -11.52 12.63 6.91
N MET A 121 -11.14 11.70 6.02
CA MET A 121 -10.56 12.02 4.71
C MET A 121 -11.60 12.60 3.73
N PHE A 122 -12.89 12.40 3.99
CA PHE A 122 -13.99 12.93 3.18
C PHE A 122 -14.69 14.14 3.83
N GLY A 123 -14.46 14.36 5.13
CA GLY A 123 -15.00 15.49 5.88
C GLY A 123 -14.14 16.76 5.84
N SER A 124 -12.89 16.69 5.38
CA SER A 124 -12.00 17.85 5.22
C SER A 124 -12.19 18.51 3.85
N GLY A 125 -13.40 18.99 3.60
CA GLY A 125 -13.63 20.04 2.63
C GLY A 125 -13.36 21.40 3.28
N HIS A 126 -12.09 21.79 3.42
CA HIS A 126 -11.62 23.18 3.58
C HIS A 126 -10.13 23.30 3.26
#